data_AF-A0A3N5I0D9-F1
#
_entry.id   AF-A0A3N5I0D9-F1
#
_cell.length_a   1.000
_cell.length_b   1.000
_cell.length_c   1.000
_cell.angle_alpha   90.00
_cell.angle_beta   90.00
_cell.angle_gamma   90.00
#
_symmetry.space_group_name_H-M   'P 1'
#
loop_
_entity.id
_entity.type
_entity.pdbx_description
1 polymer ?
#
loop_
_entity_poly.entity_id
_entity_poly.type
_entity_poly.pdbx_seq_one_letter_code
_entity_poly.pdbx_strand_id
1 'polypeptide(L)' 'MALHMLKLCVGVSEIEELESWVKDCRAGRDTLDHTTRMFPKRRDEILKGGSLYWVIRGMILCRQPIADL' A
#
# COMPACT_ATOMS: atom_id res chain seq x y z
N MET A 1 -14.49 -4.47 12.76
CA MET A 1 -13.54 -3.40 12.37
C MET A 1 -12.72 -3.91 11.20
N ALA A 2 -12.35 -3.05 10.25
CA ALA A 2 -11.56 -3.46 9.09
C ALA A 2 -10.14 -3.86 9.52
N LEU A 3 -9.57 -4.88 8.87
CA LEU A 3 -8.17 -5.25 9.08
C LEU A 3 -7.28 -4.42 8.14
N HIS A 4 -6.27 -3.78 8.70
CA HIS A 4 -5.30 -2.96 7.95
C HIS A 4 -3.98 -3.70 7.77
N MET A 5 -3.21 -3.28 6.76
CA MET A 5 -1.89 -3.83 6.46
C MET A 5 -0.82 -2.75 6.60
N LEU A 6 0.38 -3.17 7.01
CA LEU A 6 1.57 -2.33 7.00
C LEU A 6 2.50 -2.81 5.89
N LYS A 7 3.12 -1.89 5.17
CA LYS A 7 4.18 -2.19 4.20
C LYS A 7 5.35 -1.26 4.42
N LEU A 8 6.51 -1.85 4.68
CA LEU A 8 7.77 -1.14 4.78
C LEU A 8 8.19 -0.65 3.40
N CYS A 9 8.37 0.66 3.26
CA CYS A 9 8.90 1.27 2.05
C CYS A 9 10.42 1.37 2.16
N VAL A 10 11.12 0.43 1.53
CA VAL A 10 12.59 0.39 1.52
C VAL A 10 13.09 1.18 0.31
N GLY A 11 14.13 2.00 0.51
CA GLY A 11 14.73 2.81 -0.56
C GLY A 11 14.01 4.13 -0.84
N VAL A 12 12.97 4.45 -0.07
CA VAL A 12 12.28 5.75 -0.10
C VAL A 12 12.51 6.46 1.24
N SER A 13 12.90 7.73 1.16
CA SER A 13 13.21 8.55 2.32
C SER A 13 12.15 9.63 2.58
N GLU A 14 11.51 10.13 1.53
CA GLU A 14 10.49 11.18 1.60
C GLU A 14 9.20 10.75 0.89
N ILE A 15 8.08 11.40 1.23
CA ILE A 15 6.76 11.02 0.70
C ILE A 15 6.67 11.30 -0.81
N GLU A 16 7.30 12.37 -1.27
CA GLU A 16 7.31 12.83 -2.65
C GLU A 16 7.96 11.80 -3.60
N GLU A 17 8.98 11.08 -3.12
CA GLU A 17 9.61 9.99 -3.86
C GLU A 17 8.63 8.83 -4.07
N LEU A 18 7.88 8.46 -3.02
CA LEU A 18 6.82 7.45 -3.13
C LEU A 18 5.72 7.91 -4.08
N GLU A 19 5.30 9.17 -4.01
CA GLU A 19 4.27 9.71 -4.91
C GLU A 19 4.71 9.68 -6.37
N SER A 20 5.98 10.02 -6.66
CA SER A 20 6.52 9.93 -8.02
C SER A 20 6.50 8.49 -8.51
N TRP A 21 6.97 7.54 -7.69
CA TRP A 21 6.95 6.13 -8.04
C TRP A 21 5.53 5.61 -8.31
N VAL A 22 4.56 6.01 -7.49
CA VAL A 22 3.14 5.66 -7.70
C VAL A 22 2.62 6.24 -9.01
N LYS A 23 2.94 7.50 -9.35
CA LYS A 23 2.56 8.13 -10.62
C LYS A 23 3.11 7.35 -11.80
N ASP A 24 4.39 6.99 -11.75
CA ASP A 24 5.05 6.22 -12.81
C ASP A 24 4.43 4.83 -12.95
N CYS A 25 4.15 4.15 -11.84
CA CYS A 25 3.52 2.82 -11.85
C CYS A 25 2.07 2.84 -12.33
N ARG A 26 1.35 3.95 -12.13
CA ARG A 26 -0.02 4.16 -12.63
C ARG A 26 -0.06 4.70 -14.05
N ALA A 27 1.08 4.94 -14.71
CA ALA A 27 1.08 5.44 -16.08
C ALA A 27 0.29 4.49 -17.00
N GLY A 28 -0.90 4.93 -17.41
CA GLY A 28 -1.83 4.14 -18.21
C GLY A 28 -2.68 3.10 -17.45
N ARG A 29 -2.79 3.20 -16.11
CA ARG A 29 -3.60 2.30 -15.27
C ARG A 29 -4.39 3.05 -14.21
N ASP A 30 -5.62 2.60 -13.97
CA ASP A 30 -6.48 3.18 -12.94
C ASP A 30 -6.10 2.71 -11.54
N THR A 31 -5.54 1.51 -11.41
CA THR A 31 -5.16 0.88 -10.14
C THR A 31 -3.65 0.76 -9.96
N LEU A 32 -3.22 0.67 -8.69
CA LEU A 32 -1.86 0.33 -8.31
C LEU A 32 -1.87 -1.03 -7.61
N ASP A 33 -1.26 -2.01 -8.25
CA ASP A 33 -1.21 -3.37 -7.73
C ASP A 33 0.13 -3.63 -7.03
N HIS A 34 0.13 -4.60 -6.11
CA HIS A 34 1.32 -5.00 -5.38
C HIS A 34 1.53 -6.50 -5.46
N THR A 35 2.63 -6.91 -6.07
CA THR A 35 3.06 -8.30 -6.01
C THR A 35 3.64 -8.61 -4.62
N THR A 36 3.11 -9.64 -3.97
CA THR A 36 3.64 -10.15 -2.70
C THR A 36 3.83 -11.66 -2.78
N ARG A 37 4.90 -12.16 -2.17
CA ARG A 37 5.10 -13.61 -1.99
C ARG A 37 4.21 -14.17 -0.88
N MET A 38 3.86 -13.32 0.10
CA MET A 38 3.07 -13.69 1.27
C MET A 38 1.68 -13.10 1.11
N PHE A 39 0.80 -13.88 0.50
CA PHE A 39 -0.58 -13.45 0.25
C PHE A 39 -1.39 -13.39 1.56
N PRO A 40 -2.23 -12.36 1.77
CA PRO A 40 -3.00 -12.22 3.01
C PRO A 40 -4.02 -13.35 3.20
N LYS A 41 -3.99 -14.02 4.35
CA LYS A 41 -4.94 -15.10 4.68
C LYS A 41 -6.33 -14.59 5.08
N ARG A 42 -6.40 -13.38 5.61
CA ARG A 42 -7.64 -12.75 6.13
C ARG A 42 -8.22 -11.74 5.13
N ARG A 43 -8.30 -12.14 3.84
CA ARG A 43 -8.75 -11.27 2.74
C ARG A 43 -10.08 -10.58 3.01
N ASP A 44 -11.08 -11.32 3.47
CA ASP A 44 -12.44 -10.78 3.63
C ASP A 44 -12.54 -9.72 4.73
N GLU A 45 -11.66 -9.77 5.73
CA GLU A 45 -11.59 -8.74 6.77
C GLU A 45 -10.84 -7.49 6.30
N ILE A 46 -9.88 -7.65 5.39
CA ILE A 46 -9.15 -6.55 4.76
C ILE A 46 -10.04 -5.86 3.73
N LEU A 47 -10.80 -6.60 2.92
CA LEU A 47 -11.67 -6.02 1.89
C LEU A 47 -12.91 -5.31 2.47
N LYS A 48 -13.21 -5.47 3.77
CA LYS A 48 -14.24 -4.70 4.50
C LYS A 48 -13.79 -3.27 4.85
N GLY A 49 -13.08 -2.59 3.96
CA GLY A 49 -12.62 -1.20 4.15
C GLY A 49 -11.20 -1.06 4.72
N GLY A 50 -10.37 -2.09 4.58
CA GLY A 50 -8.97 -2.09 4.99
C GLY A 50 -8.12 -1.11 4.18
N SER A 51 -6.91 -0.88 4.65
CA SER A 51 -5.97 0.04 4.02
C SER A 51 -4.55 -0.43 4.22
N LEU A 52 -3.70 -0.09 3.26
CA LEU A 52 -2.27 -0.24 3.32
C LEU A 52 -1.66 1.04 3.91
N TYR A 53 -0.94 0.89 5.00
CA TYR A 53 -0.19 1.96 5.64
C TYR A 53 1.29 1.81 5.29
N TRP A 54 1.86 2.87 4.74
CA TRP A 54 3.26 2.91 4.33
C TRP A 54 4.13 3.34 5.49
N VAL A 55 5.10 2.49 5.83
CA VAL A 55 6.12 2.78 6.84
C VAL A 55 7.36 3.29 6.13
N ILE A 56 7.70 4.55 6.35
CA ILE A 56 8.88 5.24 5.79
C ILE A 56 9.73 5.69 6.97
N ARG A 57 11.01 5.28 6.99
CA ARG A 57 11.94 5.56 8.12
C ARG A 57 11.37 5.21 9.51
N GLY A 58 10.63 4.10 9.60
CA GLY A 58 10.04 3.63 10.86
C GLY A 58 8.76 4.36 11.30
N MET A 59 8.26 5.31 10.52
CA MET A 59 7.01 6.03 10.79
C MET A 59 5.95 5.74 9.75
N ILE A 60 4.69 5.70 10.17
CA ILE A 60 3.55 5.62 9.25
C ILE A 60 3.27 7.03 8.73
N LEU A 61 3.49 7.25 7.43
CA LEU A 61 3.33 8.58 6.83
C LEU A 61 2.19 8.65 5.82
N CYS A 62 1.87 7.54 5.16
CA CYS A 62 0.85 7.52 4.10
C CYS A 62 -0.14 6.38 4.28
N ARG A 63 -1.36 6.59 3.77
CA ARG A 63 -2.43 5.59 3.72
C ARG A 63 -2.94 5.42 2.30
N GLN A 64 -3.13 4.18 1.89
CA GLN A 64 -3.76 3.81 0.63
C GLN A 64 -4.93 2.84 0.89
N PRO A 65 -6.16 3.13 0.42
CA PRO A 65 -7.25 2.17 0.48
C PRO A 65 -6.95 0.91 -0.32
N ILE A 66 -7.34 -0.26 0.19
CA ILE A 66 -7.23 -1.53 -0.53
C ILE A 66 -8.58 -1.76 -1.22
N ALA A 67 -8.56 -1.79 -2.55
CA ALA A 67 -9.75 -2.03 -3.36
C ALA A 67 -9.98 -3.54 -3.60
N ASP A 68 -8.91 -4.31 -3.80
CA ASP A 68 -8.94 -5.76 -4.01
C ASP A 68 -7.64 -6.43 -3.56
N LEU A 69 -7.63 -7.77 -3.44
CA LEU A 69 -6.49 -8.62 -3.08
C LEU A 69 -6.40 -9.88 -3.94
#